data_AF-A0A2J2HEP3-F1
#
_entry.id   AF-A0A2J2HEP3-F1
#
_cell.length_a   1.000
_cell.length_b   1.000
_cell.length_c   1.000
_cell.angle_alpha   90.00
_cell.angle_beta   90.00
_cell.angle_gamma   90.00
#
_symmetry.space_group_name_H-M   'P 1'
#
loop_
_entity.id
_entity.type
_entity.pdbx_description
1 polymer ?
#
loop_
_entity_poly.entity_id
_entity_poly.type
_entity_poly.pdbx_seq_one_letter_code
_entity_poly.pdbx_strand_id
1 'polypeptide(L)'
;MEQVGNEEQIIREIMNALSGSARYMADEIRSSFSKYVDIYRGVSGFETQQVSLGTVEGDKRVFLIQSSITEPNYNPGNYLVNAFKGFFNINEDFYPTYLMGGIECYMQSTPSSPTGVRASGSMLSVYNGVETVEDKDMGQVICAKKASIRFSSEVSTEVNVNPADIFKASMDVINNVRGKFGNMRDDFVSTYGFEPGDITLTGNEVMLSTLFDLNMSSTMRDYIQKVFASVVPNQVPELMGLGLLCGSQPDLVFSYDDSEKILVLGHPHKVSSGDCLKYSIIKYL
;
A
#
# COMPACT_ATOMS: atom_id res chain seq x y z
N MET A 1 -33.63 5.64 -19.67
CA MET A 1 -32.97 4.33 -19.78
C MET A 1 -31.72 4.34 -20.67
N GLU A 2 -31.56 5.29 -21.61
CA GLU A 2 -30.33 5.39 -22.43
C GLU A 2 -29.13 6.07 -21.74
N GLN A 3 -29.35 6.98 -20.77
CA GLN A 3 -28.26 7.68 -20.07
C GLN A 3 -27.41 6.76 -19.18
N VAL A 4 -28.03 5.83 -18.45
CA VAL A 4 -27.34 4.93 -17.49
C VAL A 4 -26.36 3.98 -18.19
N GLY A 5 -26.70 3.51 -19.41
CA GLY A 5 -25.81 2.64 -20.18
C GLY A 5 -24.55 3.35 -20.70
N ASN A 6 -24.63 4.67 -20.91
CA ASN A 6 -23.50 5.46 -21.38
C ASN A 6 -22.52 5.77 -20.24
N GLU A 7 -23.02 6.05 -19.03
CA GLU A 7 -22.20 6.30 -17.84
C GLU A 7 -21.41 5.06 -17.41
N GLU A 8 -22.07 3.90 -17.38
CA GLU A 8 -21.39 2.63 -17.08
C GLU A 8 -20.29 2.33 -18.12
N GLN A 9 -20.59 2.54 -19.40
CA GLN A 9 -19.61 2.35 -20.46
C GLN A 9 -18.40 3.28 -20.30
N ILE A 10 -18.62 4.56 -20.04
CA ILE A 10 -17.54 5.55 -19.85
C ILE A 10 -16.67 5.18 -18.64
N ILE A 11 -17.29 4.85 -17.50
CA ILE A 11 -16.54 4.45 -16.29
C ILE A 11 -15.73 3.19 -16.58
N ARG A 12 -16.31 2.20 -17.25
CA ARG A 12 -15.59 0.98 -17.63
C ARG A 12 -14.40 1.26 -18.56
N GLU A 13 -14.56 2.15 -19.53
CA GLU A 13 -13.48 2.54 -20.45
C GLU A 13 -12.33 3.24 -19.71
N ILE A 14 -12.65 4.20 -18.82
CA ILE A 14 -11.67 4.89 -17.97
C ILE A 14 -10.95 3.88 -17.08
N MET A 15 -11.70 3.01 -16.39
CA MET A 15 -11.15 1.99 -15.49
C MET A 15 -10.20 1.01 -16.21
N ASN A 16 -10.49 0.65 -17.46
CA ASN A 16 -9.61 -0.18 -18.27
C ASN A 16 -8.33 0.57 -18.66
N ALA A 17 -8.43 1.85 -19.01
CA ALA A 17 -7.26 2.69 -19.31
C ALA A 17 -6.33 2.76 -18.09
N LEU A 18 -6.88 3.08 -16.91
CA LEU A 18 -6.14 3.16 -15.64
C LEU A 18 -5.49 1.81 -15.26
N SER A 19 -6.19 0.69 -15.49
CA SER A 19 -5.62 -0.65 -15.27
C SER A 19 -4.42 -0.93 -16.18
N GLY A 20 -4.50 -0.50 -17.45
CA GLY A 20 -3.39 -0.60 -18.40
C GLY A 20 -2.18 0.23 -17.98
N SER A 21 -2.42 1.46 -17.54
CA SER A 21 -1.39 2.37 -16.99
C SER A 21 -0.67 1.75 -15.80
N ALA A 22 -1.42 1.19 -14.87
CA ALA A 22 -0.85 0.60 -13.67
C ALA A 22 0.00 -0.63 -13.95
N ARG A 23 -0.39 -1.46 -14.93
CA ARG A 23 0.44 -2.57 -15.37
C ARG A 23 1.78 -2.09 -15.92
N TYR A 24 1.75 -1.05 -16.75
CA TYR A 24 2.98 -0.43 -17.25
C TYR A 24 3.84 0.10 -16.09
N MET A 25 3.25 0.77 -15.10
CA MET A 25 3.98 1.27 -13.93
C MET A 25 4.58 0.15 -13.08
N ALA A 26 3.82 -0.94 -12.87
CA ALA A 26 4.32 -2.12 -12.19
C ALA A 26 5.53 -2.74 -12.91
N ASP A 27 5.52 -2.75 -14.25
CA ASP A 27 6.66 -3.22 -15.05
C ASP A 27 7.84 -2.24 -15.00
N GLU A 28 7.61 -0.92 -15.02
CA GLU A 28 8.66 0.10 -14.82
C GLU A 28 9.33 -0.04 -13.45
N ILE A 29 8.54 -0.25 -12.40
CA ILE A 29 9.03 -0.48 -11.03
C ILE A 29 9.81 -1.78 -10.97
N ARG A 30 9.26 -2.88 -11.52
CA ARG A 30 9.96 -4.17 -11.54
C ARG A 30 11.31 -4.07 -12.26
N SER A 31 11.40 -3.28 -13.32
CA SER A 31 12.65 -3.04 -14.05
C SER A 31 13.62 -2.16 -13.26
N SER A 32 13.18 -0.95 -12.90
CA SER A 32 14.02 0.10 -12.31
C SER A 32 14.43 -0.21 -10.86
N PHE A 33 13.58 -0.91 -10.12
CA PHE A 33 13.79 -1.26 -8.71
C PHE A 33 14.05 -2.75 -8.48
N SER A 34 14.33 -3.53 -9.54
CA SER A 34 14.54 -4.98 -9.47
C SER A 34 15.37 -5.45 -8.26
N LYS A 35 16.56 -4.89 -8.06
CA LYS A 35 17.46 -5.21 -6.94
C LYS A 35 16.81 -4.99 -5.56
N TYR A 36 16.02 -3.93 -5.41
CA TYR A 36 15.38 -3.57 -4.15
C TYR A 36 14.11 -4.40 -3.91
N VAL A 37 13.37 -4.72 -4.98
CA VAL A 37 12.26 -5.66 -4.95
C VAL A 37 12.75 -7.06 -4.53
N ASP A 38 13.95 -7.47 -4.97
CA ASP A 38 14.57 -8.73 -4.53
C ASP A 38 14.87 -8.73 -3.03
N ILE A 39 15.43 -7.63 -2.49
CA ILE A 39 15.64 -7.48 -1.04
C ILE A 39 14.31 -7.55 -0.30
N TYR A 40 13.31 -6.78 -0.76
CA TYR A 40 11.98 -6.81 -0.18
C TYR A 40 11.40 -8.23 -0.16
N ARG A 41 11.55 -8.99 -1.25
CA ARG A 41 11.10 -10.38 -1.34
C ARG A 41 11.84 -11.28 -0.35
N GLY A 42 13.14 -11.08 -0.17
CA GLY A 42 13.92 -11.78 0.86
C GLY A 42 13.46 -11.48 2.29
N VAL A 43 12.93 -10.27 2.54
CA VAL A 43 12.41 -9.84 3.84
C VAL A 43 10.98 -10.33 4.10
N SER A 44 10.11 -10.17 3.11
CA SER A 44 8.67 -10.35 3.26
C SER A 44 8.17 -11.72 2.79
N GLY A 45 8.91 -12.42 1.92
CA GLY A 45 8.50 -13.68 1.31
C GLY A 45 7.63 -13.54 0.06
N PHE A 46 7.34 -12.32 -0.40
CA PHE A 46 6.53 -12.06 -1.59
C PHE A 46 6.98 -10.78 -2.32
N GLU A 47 6.42 -10.50 -3.50
CA GLU A 47 6.74 -9.30 -4.27
C GLU A 47 5.67 -8.22 -4.09
N THR A 48 6.08 -6.95 -4.13
CA THR A 48 5.18 -5.79 -4.20
C THR A 48 5.75 -4.79 -5.21
N GLN A 49 4.86 -4.08 -5.88
CA GLN A 49 5.21 -2.95 -6.75
C GLN A 49 4.81 -1.61 -6.11
N GLN A 50 4.42 -1.62 -4.83
CA GLN A 50 4.14 -0.41 -4.07
C GLN A 50 5.45 0.24 -3.61
N VAL A 51 5.88 1.23 -4.39
CA VAL A 51 7.04 2.07 -4.08
C VAL A 51 6.54 3.48 -3.80
N SER A 52 7.05 4.09 -2.73
CA SER A 52 6.74 5.48 -2.38
C SER A 52 8.04 6.25 -2.17
N LEU A 53 8.11 7.46 -2.70
CA LEU A 53 9.22 8.37 -2.44
C LEU A 53 8.96 9.15 -1.15
N GLY A 54 10.01 9.42 -0.41
CA GLY A 54 9.91 10.18 0.83
C GLY A 54 11.20 10.91 1.19
N THR A 55 11.10 11.70 2.24
CA THR A 55 12.23 12.42 2.82
C THR A 55 12.23 12.19 4.33
N VAL A 56 13.39 11.83 4.88
CA VAL A 56 13.59 11.66 6.33
C VAL A 56 14.73 12.56 6.80
N GLU A 57 14.63 13.10 8.01
CA GLU A 57 15.71 13.80 8.74
C GLU A 57 16.63 14.70 7.87
N GLY A 58 16.26 15.96 7.64
CA GLY A 58 17.16 16.95 7.01
C GLY A 58 17.48 16.65 5.53
N ASP A 59 16.43 16.53 4.71
CA ASP A 59 16.49 16.37 3.25
C ASP A 59 17.03 15.03 2.72
N LYS A 60 17.22 14.01 3.55
CA LYS A 60 17.63 12.68 3.06
C LYS A 60 16.50 12.03 2.29
N ARG A 61 16.71 11.82 1.00
CA ARG A 61 15.77 11.13 0.12
C ARG A 61 15.80 9.62 0.39
N VAL A 62 14.62 9.08 0.62
CA VAL A 62 14.38 7.65 0.76
C VAL A 62 13.32 7.20 -0.22
N PHE A 63 13.35 5.92 -0.55
CA PHE A 63 12.19 5.25 -1.11
C PHE A 63 11.81 4.06 -0.22
N LEU A 64 10.51 3.83 -0.12
CA LEU A 64 9.91 2.75 0.65
C LEU A 64 9.36 1.73 -0.32
N ILE A 65 9.71 0.45 -0.12
CA ILE A 65 9.05 -0.67 -0.79
C ILE A 65 8.35 -1.46 0.31
N GLN A 66 7.02 -1.48 0.28
CA GLN A 66 6.24 -1.97 1.41
C GLN A 66 4.93 -2.62 1.01
N SER A 67 4.39 -3.38 1.95
CA SER A 67 3.02 -3.87 1.95
C SER A 67 2.38 -3.57 3.28
N SER A 68 1.06 -3.39 3.29
CA SER A 68 0.35 -3.07 4.51
C SER A 68 -0.89 -3.92 4.76
N ILE A 69 -1.24 -4.03 6.04
CA ILE A 69 -2.51 -4.56 6.54
C ILE A 69 -3.19 -3.44 7.34
N THR A 70 -4.46 -3.18 7.04
CA THR A 70 -5.29 -2.23 7.78
C THR A 70 -6.46 -2.95 8.43
N GLU A 71 -6.62 -2.78 9.75
CA GLU A 71 -7.79 -3.23 10.51
C GLU A 71 -8.27 -2.07 11.39
N PRO A 72 -9.12 -1.17 10.87
CA PRO A 72 -9.37 0.12 11.51
C PRO A 72 -10.23 0.02 12.77
N ASN A 73 -10.91 -1.11 13.00
CA ASN A 73 -11.83 -1.31 14.11
C ASN A 73 -11.25 -2.29 15.13
N TYR A 74 -11.38 -1.95 16.41
CA TYR A 74 -10.99 -2.87 17.48
C TYR A 74 -11.80 -4.16 17.42
N ASN A 75 -11.09 -5.28 17.41
CA ASN A 75 -11.67 -6.59 17.68
C ASN A 75 -10.57 -7.48 18.29
N PRO A 76 -10.81 -8.11 19.46
CA PRO A 76 -9.80 -8.91 20.16
C PRO A 76 -9.32 -10.14 19.37
N GLY A 77 -10.09 -10.56 18.35
CA GLY A 77 -9.80 -11.65 17.44
C GLY A 77 -9.26 -11.22 16.07
N ASN A 78 -9.04 -9.92 15.82
CA ASN A 78 -8.48 -9.45 14.55
C ASN A 78 -6.99 -9.81 14.43
N TYR A 79 -6.43 -9.74 13.22
CA TYR A 79 -5.07 -10.21 12.94
C TYR A 79 -4.01 -9.37 13.67
N LEU A 80 -4.12 -8.05 13.62
CA LEU A 80 -3.15 -7.14 14.21
C LEU A 80 -3.16 -7.22 15.75
N VAL A 81 -4.32 -7.20 16.39
CA VAL A 81 -4.48 -7.36 17.84
C VAL A 81 -3.91 -8.70 18.29
N ASN A 82 -4.24 -9.78 17.59
CA ASN A 82 -3.71 -11.11 17.93
C ASN A 82 -2.18 -11.19 17.79
N ALA A 83 -1.60 -10.55 16.77
CA ALA A 83 -0.17 -10.53 16.56
C ALA A 83 0.57 -9.73 17.65
N PHE A 84 -0.03 -8.64 18.13
CA PHE A 84 0.68 -7.68 18.98
C PHE A 84 0.32 -7.71 20.48
N LYS A 85 -0.75 -8.43 20.89
CA LYS A 85 -1.18 -8.50 22.31
C LYS A 85 -0.18 -9.14 23.26
N GLY A 86 0.81 -9.88 22.75
CA GLY A 86 1.92 -10.43 23.54
C GLY A 86 3.01 -9.40 23.84
N PHE A 87 3.06 -8.30 23.11
CA PHE A 87 4.07 -7.25 23.24
C PHE A 87 3.53 -5.98 23.90
N PHE A 88 2.23 -5.71 23.75
CA PHE A 88 1.58 -4.50 24.22
C PHE A 88 0.30 -4.81 24.99
N ASN A 89 -0.05 -3.95 25.95
CA ASN A 89 -1.32 -4.03 26.66
C ASN A 89 -2.47 -3.48 25.79
N ILE A 90 -2.97 -4.32 24.88
CA ILE A 90 -3.99 -3.93 23.89
C ILE A 90 -5.40 -4.01 24.47
N ASN A 91 -6.20 -2.96 24.22
CA ASN A 91 -7.63 -2.89 24.57
C ASN A 91 -8.39 -2.03 23.53
N GLU A 92 -9.66 -1.72 23.80
CA GLU A 92 -10.52 -0.96 22.89
C GLU A 92 -10.07 0.49 22.65
N ASP A 93 -9.30 1.07 23.57
CA ASP A 93 -8.77 2.43 23.46
C ASP A 93 -7.37 2.47 22.83
N PHE A 94 -6.60 1.37 22.96
CA PHE A 94 -5.24 1.24 22.47
C PHE A 94 -5.04 -0.09 21.73
N TYR A 95 -5.11 -0.04 20.40
CA TYR A 95 -4.94 -1.21 19.52
C TYR A 95 -4.27 -0.84 18.19
N PRO A 96 -3.56 -1.78 17.55
CA PRO A 96 -2.96 -1.57 16.24
C PRO A 96 -4.07 -1.47 15.18
N THR A 97 -4.05 -0.40 14.41
CA THR A 97 -5.01 -0.12 13.33
C THR A 97 -4.41 -0.37 11.95
N TYR A 98 -3.09 -0.31 11.85
CA TYR A 98 -2.37 -0.38 10.59
C TYR A 98 -0.95 -0.89 10.79
N LEU A 99 -0.52 -1.79 9.93
CA LEU A 99 0.83 -2.33 9.90
C LEU A 99 1.39 -2.19 8.48
N MET A 100 2.59 -1.62 8.37
CA MET A 100 3.41 -1.66 7.16
C MET A 100 4.64 -2.52 7.40
N GLY A 101 4.97 -3.38 6.44
CA GLY A 101 6.21 -4.15 6.43
C GLY A 101 6.95 -3.97 5.12
N GLY A 102 8.28 -3.83 5.19
CA GLY A 102 9.10 -3.74 3.99
C GLY A 102 10.50 -3.21 4.24
N ILE A 103 10.98 -2.41 3.29
CA ILE A 103 12.31 -1.81 3.32
C ILE A 103 12.25 -0.30 3.12
N GLU A 104 13.13 0.41 3.84
CA GLU A 104 13.37 1.84 3.70
C GLU A 104 14.79 2.04 3.18
N CYS A 105 14.91 2.46 1.92
CA CYS A 105 16.18 2.56 1.22
C CYS A 105 16.65 4.01 1.11
N TYR A 106 17.88 4.26 1.55
CA TYR A 106 18.50 5.57 1.62
C TYR A 106 19.40 5.77 0.41
N MET A 107 19.07 6.75 -0.44
CA MET A 107 19.75 6.93 -1.73
C MET A 107 21.14 7.56 -1.62
N GLN A 108 21.42 8.29 -0.53
CA GLN A 108 22.64 9.11 -0.39
C GLN A 108 23.13 9.22 1.06
N SER A 109 22.63 8.38 1.96
CA SER A 109 22.94 8.49 3.40
C SER A 109 22.82 7.14 4.11
N THR A 110 23.45 7.01 5.26
CA THR A 110 23.22 5.88 6.16
C THR A 110 21.94 6.08 6.98
N PRO A 111 21.16 5.01 7.22
CA PRO A 111 20.07 5.05 8.18
C PRO A 111 20.57 5.55 9.53
N SER A 112 19.77 6.38 10.21
CA SER A 112 20.12 6.86 11.54
C SER A 112 20.04 5.77 12.61
N SER A 113 19.40 4.64 12.33
CA SER A 113 19.46 3.44 13.14
C SER A 113 19.25 2.19 12.29
N PRO A 114 20.23 1.26 12.22
CA PRO A 114 20.09 0.01 11.48
C PRO A 114 19.22 -1.02 12.22
N THR A 115 19.06 -0.88 13.54
CA THR A 115 18.31 -1.79 14.41
C THR A 115 17.75 -1.03 15.62
N GLY A 116 16.51 -1.32 16.00
CA GLY A 116 15.91 -0.73 17.21
C GLY A 116 14.43 -0.46 17.06
N VAL A 117 13.85 0.10 18.11
CA VAL A 117 12.44 0.52 18.17
C VAL A 117 12.39 2.03 18.37
N ARG A 118 11.53 2.70 17.60
CA ARG A 118 11.27 4.13 17.70
C ARG A 118 9.77 4.35 17.81
N ALA A 119 9.32 4.94 18.90
CA ALA A 119 7.94 5.38 19.06
C ALA A 119 7.85 6.90 18.81
N SER A 120 6.84 7.33 18.06
CA SER A 120 6.54 8.74 17.81
C SER A 120 5.02 8.91 17.62
N GLY A 121 4.37 9.61 18.54
CA GLY A 121 2.91 9.73 18.57
C GLY A 121 2.26 8.35 18.60
N SER A 122 1.36 8.09 17.66
CA SER A 122 0.68 6.79 17.51
C SER A 122 1.45 5.76 16.67
N MET A 123 2.67 6.06 16.24
CA MET A 123 3.46 5.19 15.35
C MET A 123 4.62 4.54 16.10
N LEU A 124 4.77 3.24 15.91
CA LEU A 124 5.93 2.46 16.31
C LEU A 124 6.68 2.00 15.06
N SER A 125 7.92 2.43 14.88
CA SER A 125 8.83 1.95 13.83
C SER A 125 9.86 1.00 14.40
N VAL A 126 9.98 -0.18 13.81
CA VAL A 126 10.89 -1.24 14.21
C VAL A 126 11.86 -1.53 13.07
N TYR A 127 13.15 -1.46 13.36
CA TYR A 127 14.23 -1.71 12.42
C TYR A 127 14.96 -3.00 12.80
N ASN A 128 15.22 -3.86 11.82
CA ASN A 128 15.82 -5.18 12.05
C ASN A 128 16.95 -5.49 11.05
N GLY A 129 17.92 -4.59 10.95
CA GLY A 129 19.11 -4.74 10.12
C GLY A 129 19.00 -4.00 8.79
N VAL A 130 20.10 -4.06 8.03
CA VAL A 130 20.25 -3.38 6.75
C VAL A 130 20.85 -4.30 5.70
N GLU A 131 20.61 -3.98 4.43
CA GLU A 131 21.31 -4.53 3.27
C GLU A 131 21.86 -3.39 2.42
N THR A 132 23.04 -3.59 1.85
CA THR A 132 23.72 -2.57 1.03
C THR A 132 23.73 -2.99 -0.43
N VAL A 133 23.39 -2.07 -1.32
CA VAL A 133 23.30 -2.28 -2.77
C VAL A 133 24.17 -1.24 -3.47
N GLU A 134 25.03 -1.70 -4.37
CA GLU A 134 25.71 -0.82 -5.32
C GLU A 134 24.81 -0.60 -6.55
N ASP A 135 24.34 0.63 -6.71
CA ASP A 135 23.50 1.08 -7.81
C ASP A 135 24.28 1.99 -8.75
N LYS A 136 24.10 1.79 -10.05
CA LYS A 136 24.81 2.53 -11.08
C LYS A 136 24.39 4.00 -11.14
N ASP A 137 23.14 4.30 -10.80
CA ASP A 137 22.53 5.62 -10.96
C ASP A 137 22.47 6.34 -9.60
N MET A 138 22.27 5.58 -8.51
CA MET A 138 22.16 6.13 -7.14
C MET A 138 23.44 6.02 -6.31
N GLY A 139 24.44 5.25 -6.76
CA GLY A 139 25.62 4.93 -5.94
C GLY A 139 25.30 3.88 -4.88
N GLN A 140 25.95 3.97 -3.73
CA GLN A 140 25.70 3.03 -2.63
C GLN A 140 24.37 3.36 -1.93
N VAL A 141 23.41 2.43 -2.03
CA VAL A 141 22.09 2.50 -1.39
C VAL A 141 22.04 1.54 -0.21
N ILE A 142 21.57 2.00 0.94
CA ILE A 142 21.42 1.17 2.14
C ILE A 142 19.92 1.01 2.42
N CYS A 143 19.44 -0.23 2.47
CA CYS A 143 18.05 -0.57 2.70
C CYS A 143 17.86 -1.15 4.10
N ALA A 144 17.16 -0.42 4.97
CA ALA A 144 16.82 -0.87 6.31
C ALA A 144 15.54 -1.71 6.30
N LYS A 145 15.56 -2.87 6.97
CA LYS A 145 14.39 -3.73 7.15
C LYS A 145 13.49 -3.07 8.19
N LYS A 146 12.27 -2.68 7.79
CA LYS A 146 11.40 -1.84 8.61
C LYS A 146 9.99 -2.43 8.73
N ALA A 147 9.45 -2.40 9.94
CA ALA A 147 8.03 -2.55 10.19
C ALA A 147 7.50 -1.29 10.89
N SER A 148 6.36 -0.78 10.48
CA SER A 148 5.73 0.39 11.10
C SER A 148 4.32 0.02 11.54
N ILE A 149 4.01 0.17 12.82
CA ILE A 149 2.71 -0.16 13.40
C ILE A 149 2.08 1.14 13.90
N ARG A 150 0.92 1.50 13.35
CA ARG A 150 0.10 2.59 13.87
C ARG A 150 -0.91 2.03 14.87
N PHE A 151 -1.01 2.68 16.01
CA PHE A 151 -2.01 2.41 17.04
C PHE A 151 -3.13 3.45 17.00
N SER A 152 -4.26 3.13 17.62
CA SER A 152 -5.40 4.04 17.80
C SER A 152 -5.07 5.26 18.68
N SER A 153 -4.07 5.15 19.54
CA SER A 153 -3.63 6.19 20.47
C SER A 153 -2.09 6.22 20.55
N GLU A 154 -1.56 7.14 21.36
CA GLU A 154 -0.12 7.33 21.54
C GLU A 154 0.56 6.06 22.07
N VAL A 155 1.71 5.73 21.48
CA VAL A 155 2.56 4.63 21.92
C VAL A 155 3.56 5.16 22.95
N SER A 156 3.74 4.43 24.03
CA SER A 156 4.78 4.74 25.03
C SER A 156 6.14 4.92 24.36
N THR A 157 6.88 5.96 24.76
CA THR A 157 8.25 6.21 24.29
C THR A 157 9.23 5.13 24.76
N GLU A 158 8.90 4.44 25.84
CA GLU A 158 9.66 3.31 26.38
C GLU A 158 9.01 1.99 25.96
N VAL A 159 9.44 1.44 24.83
CA VAL A 159 9.06 0.09 24.37
C VAL A 159 10.20 -0.87 24.69
N ASN A 160 10.09 -1.57 25.82
CA ASN A 160 11.07 -2.57 26.25
C ASN A 160 10.76 -3.95 25.64
N VAL A 161 10.80 -4.04 24.31
CA VAL A 161 10.57 -5.28 23.57
C VAL A 161 11.69 -5.46 22.56
N ASN A 162 12.11 -6.71 22.36
CA ASN A 162 13.14 -7.05 21.37
C ASN A 162 12.68 -6.66 19.94
N PRO A 163 13.44 -5.80 19.22
CA PRO A 163 13.09 -5.39 17.86
C PRO A 163 12.90 -6.57 16.89
N ALA A 164 13.70 -7.63 17.04
CA ALA A 164 13.63 -8.79 16.16
C ALA A 164 12.29 -9.55 16.30
N ASP A 165 11.75 -9.63 17.52
CA ASP A 165 10.51 -10.35 17.79
C ASP A 165 9.30 -9.60 17.25
N ILE A 166 9.24 -8.27 17.42
CA ILE A 166 8.16 -7.44 16.83
C ILE A 166 8.25 -7.45 15.31
N PHE A 167 9.46 -7.33 14.75
CA PHE A 167 9.66 -7.37 13.30
C PHE A 167 9.19 -8.70 12.71
N LYS A 168 9.56 -9.82 13.35
CA LYS A 168 9.10 -11.15 12.94
C LYS A 168 7.58 -11.25 13.01
N ALA A 169 6.97 -10.86 14.13
CA ALA A 169 5.51 -10.88 14.27
C ALA A 169 4.80 -10.04 13.20
N SER A 170 5.40 -8.91 12.81
CA SER A 170 4.92 -8.06 11.72
C SER A 170 4.97 -8.76 10.36
N MET A 171 6.07 -9.42 10.01
CA MET A 171 6.15 -10.16 8.73
C MET A 171 5.24 -11.39 8.73
N ASP A 172 5.15 -12.10 9.87
CA ASP A 172 4.32 -13.29 10.02
C ASP A 172 2.84 -12.97 9.84
N VAL A 173 2.35 -11.86 10.42
CA VAL A 173 0.93 -11.48 10.26
C VAL A 173 0.61 -11.02 8.84
N ILE A 174 1.51 -10.27 8.17
CA ILE A 174 1.34 -9.91 6.76
C ILE A 174 1.21 -11.17 5.91
N ASN A 175 2.13 -12.13 6.06
CA ASN A 175 2.10 -13.38 5.32
C ASN A 175 0.87 -14.23 5.62
N ASN A 176 0.43 -14.29 6.87
CA ASN A 176 -0.78 -14.99 7.27
C ASN A 176 -2.02 -14.40 6.58
N VAL A 177 -2.20 -13.08 6.64
CA VAL A 177 -3.35 -12.40 6.01
C VAL A 177 -3.33 -12.61 4.49
N ARG A 178 -2.18 -12.48 3.83
CA ARG A 178 -2.03 -12.74 2.40
C ARG A 178 -2.37 -14.18 2.03
N GLY A 179 -1.92 -15.15 2.83
CA GLY A 179 -2.23 -16.57 2.63
C GLY A 179 -3.72 -16.87 2.84
N LYS A 180 -4.35 -16.26 3.85
CA LYS A 180 -5.79 -16.40 4.13
C LYS A 180 -6.64 -15.92 2.97
N PHE A 181 -6.25 -14.83 2.32
CA PHE A 181 -6.95 -14.22 1.19
C PHE A 181 -6.32 -14.56 -0.17
N GLY A 182 -5.66 -15.71 -0.27
CA GLY A 182 -4.96 -16.16 -1.47
C GLY A 182 -5.83 -16.15 -2.74
N ASN A 183 -7.09 -16.60 -2.67
CA ASN A 183 -7.98 -16.58 -3.84
C ASN A 183 -8.28 -15.17 -4.34
N MET A 184 -8.57 -14.22 -3.43
CA MET A 184 -8.83 -12.82 -3.80
C MET A 184 -7.55 -12.15 -4.32
N ARG A 185 -6.40 -12.53 -3.79
CA ARG A 185 -5.09 -12.09 -4.28
C ARG A 185 -4.84 -12.59 -5.70
N ASP A 186 -5.15 -13.85 -5.99
CA ASP A 186 -5.02 -14.41 -7.33
C ASP A 186 -5.99 -13.72 -8.33
N ASP A 187 -7.21 -13.40 -7.88
CA ASP A 187 -8.18 -12.60 -8.65
C ASP A 187 -7.67 -11.17 -8.93
N PHE A 188 -7.02 -10.53 -7.95
CA PHE A 188 -6.37 -9.24 -8.11
C PHE A 188 -5.25 -9.32 -9.14
N VAL A 189 -4.37 -10.32 -9.03
CA VAL A 189 -3.27 -10.55 -9.98
C VAL A 189 -3.82 -10.80 -11.38
N SER A 190 -4.88 -11.60 -11.52
CA SER A 190 -5.53 -11.82 -12.81
C SER A 190 -6.13 -10.54 -13.40
N THR A 191 -6.63 -9.64 -12.55
CA THR A 191 -7.26 -8.38 -12.98
C THR A 191 -6.23 -7.35 -13.41
N TYR A 192 -5.16 -7.17 -12.62
CA TYR A 192 -4.21 -6.07 -12.80
C TYR A 192 -2.85 -6.51 -13.38
N GLY A 193 -2.42 -7.74 -13.14
CA GLY A 193 -1.15 -8.30 -13.60
C GLY A 193 0.03 -8.13 -12.63
N PHE A 194 -0.25 -7.73 -11.38
CA PHE A 194 0.74 -7.52 -10.33
C PHE A 194 0.13 -7.81 -8.95
N GLU A 195 0.97 -7.92 -7.91
CA GLU A 195 0.54 -8.25 -6.54
C GLU A 195 -0.07 -7.02 -5.83
N PRO A 196 -1.11 -7.20 -4.98
CA PRO A 196 -1.66 -6.12 -4.17
C PRO A 196 -0.64 -5.67 -3.11
N GLY A 197 -0.39 -4.38 -3.00
CA GLY A 197 0.47 -3.81 -1.95
C GLY A 197 -0.20 -3.79 -0.58
N ASP A 198 -1.51 -3.55 -0.52
CA ASP A 198 -2.26 -3.31 0.71
C ASP A 198 -3.47 -4.23 0.82
N ILE A 199 -3.78 -4.67 2.04
CA ILE A 199 -5.01 -5.38 2.38
C ILE A 199 -5.71 -4.65 3.52
N THR A 200 -6.93 -4.19 3.30
CA THR A 200 -7.77 -3.57 4.32
C THR A 200 -8.95 -4.49 4.64
N LEU A 201 -9.18 -4.73 5.94
CA LEU A 201 -10.24 -5.61 6.44
C LEU A 201 -11.24 -4.78 7.23
N THR A 202 -12.46 -4.64 6.71
CA THR A 202 -13.55 -3.85 7.30
C THR A 202 -14.78 -4.72 7.49
N GLY A 203 -14.81 -5.45 8.60
CA GLY A 203 -15.92 -6.35 8.91
C GLY A 203 -15.97 -7.52 7.92
N ASN A 204 -17.01 -7.54 7.07
CA ASN A 204 -17.19 -8.57 6.04
C ASN A 204 -16.52 -8.20 4.71
N GLU A 205 -16.05 -6.97 4.58
CA GLU A 205 -15.43 -6.48 3.36
C GLU A 205 -13.92 -6.64 3.41
N VAL A 206 -13.36 -7.05 2.29
CA VAL A 206 -11.93 -7.22 2.09
C VAL A 206 -11.54 -6.43 0.86
N MET A 207 -10.61 -5.50 1.07
CA MET A 207 -10.12 -4.60 0.04
C MET A 207 -8.64 -4.90 -0.22
N LEU A 208 -8.31 -5.24 -1.46
CA LEU A 208 -6.94 -5.41 -1.93
C LEU A 208 -6.60 -4.23 -2.84
N SER A 209 -5.51 -3.53 -2.57
CA SER A 209 -5.07 -2.39 -3.38
C SER A 209 -3.58 -2.32 -3.62
N THR A 210 -3.18 -1.56 -4.63
CA THR A 210 -1.82 -1.04 -4.76
C THR A 210 -1.90 0.45 -5.03
N LEU A 211 -1.10 1.22 -4.29
CA LEU A 211 -0.94 2.66 -4.47
C LEU A 211 0.34 2.96 -5.25
N PHE A 212 0.21 3.85 -6.23
CA PHE A 212 1.29 4.30 -7.10
C PHE A 212 1.50 5.80 -6.95
N ASP A 213 2.74 6.20 -6.64
CA ASP A 213 3.17 7.60 -6.62
C ASP A 213 3.50 8.06 -8.04
N LEU A 214 2.64 8.91 -8.62
CA LEU A 214 2.77 9.37 -10.01
C LEU A 214 3.97 10.31 -10.19
N ASN A 215 4.57 10.82 -9.11
CA ASN A 215 5.80 11.61 -9.20
C ASN A 215 7.03 10.74 -9.55
N MET A 216 6.93 9.42 -9.46
CA MET A 216 8.01 8.51 -9.86
C MET A 216 8.22 8.45 -11.38
N SER A 217 7.20 8.76 -12.18
CA SER A 217 7.26 8.66 -13.65
C SER A 217 6.46 9.79 -14.29
N SER A 218 7.16 10.77 -14.88
CA SER A 218 6.51 11.88 -15.59
C SER A 218 5.67 11.39 -16.76
N THR A 219 6.13 10.38 -17.49
CA THR A 219 5.38 9.73 -18.57
C THR A 219 4.08 9.15 -18.07
N MET A 220 4.09 8.48 -16.91
CA MET A 220 2.87 7.94 -16.31
C MET A 220 1.93 9.04 -15.85
N ARG A 221 2.44 10.04 -15.15
CA ARG A 221 1.66 11.20 -14.74
C ARG A 221 0.98 11.86 -15.93
N ASP A 222 1.68 12.03 -17.05
CA ASP A 222 1.12 12.60 -18.28
C ASP A 222 0.03 11.72 -18.89
N TYR A 223 0.18 10.39 -18.82
CA TYR A 223 -0.86 9.46 -19.26
C TYR A 223 -2.11 9.55 -18.39
N ILE A 224 -1.94 9.46 -17.06
CA ILE A 224 -3.05 9.56 -16.10
C ILE A 224 -3.69 10.94 -16.21
N GLN A 225 -2.92 12.01 -16.37
CA GLN A 225 -3.43 13.37 -16.57
C GLN A 225 -4.36 13.47 -17.78
N LYS A 226 -4.08 12.78 -18.89
CA LYS A 226 -4.95 12.80 -20.08
C LYS A 226 -6.32 12.17 -19.79
N VAL A 227 -6.33 11.07 -19.04
CA VAL A 227 -7.57 10.38 -18.64
C VAL A 227 -8.29 11.17 -17.55
N PHE A 228 -7.55 11.75 -16.61
CA PHE A 228 -8.08 12.47 -15.47
C PHE A 228 -8.63 13.86 -15.83
N ALA A 229 -8.00 14.58 -16.76
CA ALA A 229 -8.42 15.93 -17.15
C ALA A 229 -9.80 15.98 -17.83
N SER A 230 -10.28 14.85 -18.39
CA SER A 230 -11.66 14.77 -18.89
C SER A 230 -12.70 14.65 -17.78
N VAL A 231 -12.28 14.27 -16.57
CA VAL A 231 -13.14 14.09 -15.40
C VAL A 231 -13.03 15.29 -14.45
N VAL A 232 -11.80 15.66 -14.07
CA VAL A 232 -11.50 16.80 -13.21
C VAL A 232 -10.51 17.73 -13.92
N PRO A 233 -11.01 18.77 -14.60
CA PRO A 233 -10.16 19.64 -15.42
C PRO A 233 -9.27 20.54 -14.55
N ASN A 234 -8.07 20.85 -15.07
CA ASN A 234 -7.09 21.76 -14.46
C ASN A 234 -6.54 21.30 -13.09
N GLN A 235 -6.68 20.03 -12.73
CA GLN A 235 -6.08 19.43 -11.54
C GLN A 235 -4.95 18.47 -11.94
N VAL A 236 -3.94 18.33 -11.09
CA VAL A 236 -2.77 17.48 -11.35
C VAL A 236 -2.83 16.23 -10.48
N PRO A 237 -2.87 15.00 -11.04
CA PRO A 237 -2.91 13.78 -10.26
C PRO A 237 -1.53 13.50 -9.65
N GLU A 238 -1.52 13.13 -8.37
CA GLU A 238 -0.31 12.81 -7.59
C GLU A 238 -0.21 11.33 -7.24
N LEU A 239 -1.33 10.71 -6.85
CA LEU A 239 -1.39 9.30 -6.47
C LEU A 239 -2.49 8.61 -7.26
N MET A 240 -2.24 7.36 -7.64
CA MET A 240 -3.25 6.47 -8.18
C MET A 240 -3.28 5.18 -7.38
N GLY A 241 -4.42 4.88 -6.76
CA GLY A 241 -4.73 3.59 -6.14
C GLY A 241 -5.65 2.78 -7.03
N LEU A 242 -5.43 1.48 -7.10
CA LEU A 242 -6.32 0.54 -7.78
C LEU A 242 -6.60 -0.62 -6.87
N GLY A 243 -7.82 -1.16 -6.91
CA GLY A 243 -8.14 -2.30 -6.07
C GLY A 243 -9.41 -3.07 -6.39
N LEU A 244 -9.54 -4.17 -5.66
CA LEU A 244 -10.75 -4.98 -5.59
C LEU A 244 -11.31 -4.88 -4.17
N LEU A 245 -12.57 -4.51 -4.05
CA LEU A 245 -13.33 -4.55 -2.80
C LEU A 245 -14.38 -5.66 -2.92
N CYS A 246 -14.27 -6.69 -2.09
CA CYS A 246 -15.15 -7.86 -2.11
C CYS A 246 -15.86 -8.01 -0.76
N GLY A 247 -17.04 -8.65 -0.75
CA GLY A 247 -17.80 -8.94 0.48
C GLY A 247 -19.14 -8.21 0.61
N SER A 248 -19.38 -7.23 -0.25
CA SER A 248 -20.66 -6.54 -0.44
C SER A 248 -21.06 -6.54 -1.91
N GLN A 249 -22.36 -6.36 -2.19
CA GLN A 249 -22.84 -6.27 -3.56
C GLN A 249 -22.28 -4.99 -4.20
N PRO A 250 -21.50 -5.10 -5.30
CA PRO A 250 -20.86 -3.93 -5.88
C PRO A 250 -21.85 -3.12 -6.71
N ASP A 251 -21.89 -1.82 -6.46
CA ASP A 251 -22.59 -0.84 -7.29
C ASP A 251 -21.61 -0.03 -8.14
N LEU A 252 -22.11 0.63 -9.18
CA LEU A 252 -21.33 1.61 -9.94
C LEU A 252 -20.97 2.78 -9.01
N VAL A 253 -19.69 3.16 -8.95
CA VAL A 253 -19.22 4.27 -8.12
C VAL A 253 -18.59 5.34 -8.99
N PHE A 254 -19.08 6.56 -8.83
CA PHE A 254 -18.44 7.78 -9.31
C PHE A 254 -18.59 8.83 -8.22
N SER A 255 -17.48 9.19 -7.58
CA SER A 255 -17.46 10.15 -6.48
C SER A 255 -16.23 11.01 -6.60
N TYR A 256 -16.36 12.32 -6.41
CA TYR A 256 -15.24 13.22 -6.27
C TYR A 256 -15.47 14.13 -5.06
N ASP A 257 -14.40 14.39 -4.32
CA ASP A 257 -14.40 15.27 -3.16
C ASP A 257 -13.27 16.28 -3.33
N ASP A 258 -13.62 17.52 -3.64
CA ASP A 258 -12.65 18.61 -3.83
C ASP A 258 -11.99 19.07 -2.53
N SER A 259 -12.62 18.81 -1.38
CA SER A 259 -12.03 19.15 -0.08
C SER A 259 -10.91 18.19 0.27
N GLU A 260 -11.10 16.91 -0.02
CA GLU A 260 -10.10 15.85 0.17
C GLU A 260 -9.19 15.64 -1.06
N LYS A 261 -9.52 16.31 -2.18
CA LYS A 261 -8.87 16.22 -3.49
C LYS A 261 -8.74 14.78 -3.99
N ILE A 262 -9.85 14.04 -3.93
CA ILE A 262 -9.90 12.62 -4.29
C ILE A 262 -11.03 12.37 -5.29
N LEU A 263 -10.71 11.64 -6.35
CA LEU A 263 -11.66 11.02 -7.27
C LEU A 263 -11.68 9.51 -7.03
N VAL A 264 -12.88 8.93 -6.92
CA VAL A 264 -13.12 7.49 -6.80
C VAL A 264 -14.02 7.03 -7.94
N LEU A 265 -13.55 6.02 -8.67
CA LEU A 265 -14.27 5.34 -9.73
C LEU A 265 -14.39 3.86 -9.37
N GLY A 266 -15.55 3.25 -9.58
CA GLY A 266 -15.77 1.84 -9.30
C GLY A 266 -16.75 1.22 -10.27
N HIS A 267 -16.47 -0.01 -10.69
CA HIS A 267 -17.31 -0.79 -11.59
C HIS A 267 -17.48 -2.22 -11.06
N PRO A 268 -18.71 -2.78 -11.07
CA PRO A 268 -18.96 -4.18 -10.72
C PRO A 268 -18.12 -5.13 -11.58
N HIS A 269 -17.32 -5.96 -10.94
CA HIS A 269 -16.36 -6.83 -11.60
C HIS A 269 -16.46 -8.25 -11.03
N LYS A 270 -16.72 -9.21 -11.92
CA LYS A 270 -16.88 -10.60 -11.55
C LYS A 270 -15.52 -11.29 -11.53
N VAL A 271 -15.18 -11.89 -10.39
CA VAL A 271 -13.96 -12.69 -10.21
C VAL A 271 -14.29 -14.06 -9.63
N SER A 272 -13.29 -14.92 -9.44
CA SER A 272 -13.54 -16.29 -8.97
C SER A 272 -14.01 -16.35 -7.52
N SER A 273 -13.58 -15.38 -6.70
CA SER A 273 -13.98 -15.24 -5.29
C SER A 273 -15.37 -14.61 -5.09
N GLY A 274 -16.04 -14.18 -6.17
CA GLY A 274 -17.37 -13.56 -6.13
C GLY A 274 -17.46 -12.28 -6.95
N ASP A 275 -18.57 -11.56 -6.78
CA ASP A 275 -18.72 -10.23 -7.35
C ASP A 275 -18.01 -9.22 -6.45
N CYS A 276 -17.10 -8.43 -7.03
CA CYS A 276 -16.32 -7.41 -6.32
C CYS A 276 -16.47 -6.06 -7.02
N LEU A 277 -16.22 -4.98 -6.30
CA LEU A 277 -16.04 -3.67 -6.90
C LEU A 277 -14.59 -3.54 -7.37
N LYS A 278 -14.37 -3.42 -8.67
CA LYS A 278 -13.08 -2.98 -9.22
C LYS A 278 -13.06 -1.47 -9.14
N TYR A 279 -12.12 -0.90 -8.40
CA TYR A 279 -12.08 0.54 -8.16
C TYR A 279 -10.72 1.16 -8.45
N SER A 280 -10.74 2.48 -8.65
CA SER A 280 -9.59 3.35 -8.78
C SER A 280 -9.81 4.59 -7.91
N ILE A 281 -8.76 5.00 -7.21
CA ILE A 281 -8.70 6.23 -6.42
C ILE A 281 -7.61 7.11 -7.03
N ILE A 282 -7.89 8.37 -7.32
CA ILE A 282 -6.90 9.32 -7.79
C ILE A 282 -6.89 10.50 -6.84
N LYS A 283 -5.73 10.78 -6.23
CA LYS A 283 -5.51 11.98 -5.41
C LYS A 283 -4.84 13.06 -6.25
N TYR A 284 -5.23 14.32 -6.09
CA TYR A 284 -4.76 15.43 -6.91
C TYR A 284 -4.45 16.72 -6.14
N LEU A 285 -3.81 17.69 -6.82
CA LEU A 285 -3.47 19.04 -6.34
C LEU A 285 -4.44 20.11 -6.80
#